data_AF-A0A4Y7J121-F1
#
_entry.id   AF-A0A4Y7J121-F1
#
_cell.length_a   1.000
_cell.length_b   1.000
_cell.length_c   1.000
_cell.angle_alpha   90.00
_cell.angle_beta   90.00
_cell.angle_gamma   90.00
#
_symmetry.space_group_name_H-M   'P 1'
#
loop_
_entity.id
_entity.type
_entity.pdbx_description
1 polymer ?
#
loop_
_entity_poly.entity_id
_entity_poly.type
_entity_poly.pdbx_seq_one_letter_code
_entity_poly.pdbx_strand_id
1 'polypeptide(L)'
;MEFSSSIGSFLAVTIALSIVLHMQTVAAIFCEPGETNITTPSNIDNCRKDLQAECQLQGRVVSKLELNSWPPNNNIKGRICEGCCQVPLPCPPQPPVKWTKCAATDTDKSFRRPGSKKDCHICQDSCESKCDAIGARVGDQICGYLLSSDTVFLGLVCTCCCRARTSFPPPPPPTLPPVPPPSPPPPNICRLEDIYISFLIYGSRGCSFCPTDCEEKCSGIGSSMVVQQCIEGSSSRRCKCCCKNDTPPPPPPPLALPPSAPPPPANSKCKVGDKHAEIRHLNTKDCSPCESDCERRCSAVGTSMTMQICTVETSSVFCECCCK
;
A
#
# COMPACT_ATOMS: atom_id res chain seq x y z
N MET A 1 28.94 4.42 70.30
CA MET A 1 28.44 5.18 69.14
C MET A 1 29.30 4.80 67.95
N GLU A 2 28.93 3.74 67.22
CA GLU A 2 29.64 3.32 66.00
C GLU A 2 28.63 2.69 65.02
N PHE A 3 27.85 3.54 64.35
CA PHE A 3 27.02 3.14 63.21
C PHE A 3 27.13 4.24 62.15
N SER A 4 28.31 4.40 61.52
CA SER A 4 28.48 5.42 60.48
C SER A 4 29.20 4.94 59.20
N SER A 5 29.66 3.68 59.14
CA SER A 5 30.38 3.14 57.97
C SER A 5 29.51 2.36 56.96
N SER A 6 28.26 2.03 57.28
CA SER A 6 27.46 1.13 56.43
C SER A 6 26.77 1.84 55.24
N ILE A 7 26.41 3.12 55.39
CA ILE A 7 25.61 3.86 54.40
C ILE A 7 26.40 4.15 53.11
N GLY A 8 27.73 4.34 53.21
CA GLY A 8 28.57 4.62 52.04
C GLY A 8 28.72 3.43 51.09
N SER A 9 28.67 2.19 51.62
CA SER A 9 28.85 0.98 50.80
C SER A 9 27.62 0.70 49.92
N PHE A 10 26.41 0.93 50.44
CA PHE A 10 25.19 0.76 49.66
C PHE A 10 25.13 1.75 48.49
N LEU A 11 25.50 3.02 48.70
CA LEU A 11 25.51 4.05 47.66
C LEU A 11 26.48 3.75 46.51
N ALA A 12 27.67 3.23 46.81
CA ALA A 12 28.63 2.82 45.78
C ALA A 12 28.12 1.64 44.95
N VAL A 13 27.45 0.67 45.58
CA VAL A 13 26.86 -0.49 44.90
C VAL A 13 25.70 -0.07 44.00
N THR A 14 24.83 0.84 44.42
CA THR A 14 23.74 1.34 43.57
C THR A 14 24.26 2.11 42.36
N ILE A 15 25.27 2.95 42.53
CA ILE A 15 25.87 3.72 41.42
C ILE A 15 26.54 2.76 40.43
N ALA A 16 27.28 1.75 40.91
CA ALA A 16 27.89 0.75 40.04
C ALA A 16 26.85 -0.08 39.28
N LEU A 17 25.76 -0.52 39.94
CA LEU A 17 24.65 -1.23 39.29
C LEU A 17 23.90 -0.34 38.30
N SER A 18 23.73 0.96 38.57
CA SER A 18 23.12 1.90 37.63
C SER A 18 23.97 2.13 36.38
N ILE A 19 25.30 2.09 36.49
CA ILE A 19 26.22 2.19 35.34
C ILE A 19 26.24 0.89 34.54
N VAL A 20 26.18 -0.28 35.20
CA VAL A 20 26.10 -1.59 34.52
C VAL A 20 24.75 -1.78 33.82
N LEU A 21 23.65 -1.28 34.39
CA LEU A 21 22.32 -1.33 33.76
C LEU A 21 22.15 -0.26 32.66
N HIS A 22 22.96 0.80 32.65
CA HIS A 22 23.04 1.77 31.55
C HIS A 22 24.01 1.35 30.42
N MET A 23 24.59 0.15 30.48
CA MET A 23 25.20 -0.50 29.31
C MET A 23 24.07 -0.87 28.34
N GLN A 24 23.63 0.17 27.64
CA GLN A 24 22.87 0.26 26.41
C GLN A 24 22.35 -1.10 25.93
N THR A 25 21.09 -1.38 26.22
CA THR A 25 20.27 -2.19 25.32
C THR A 25 20.19 -1.42 24.01
N VAL A 26 21.21 -1.57 23.16
CA VAL A 26 21.16 -1.13 21.77
C VAL A 26 19.97 -1.86 21.19
N ALA A 27 18.93 -1.12 20.83
CA ALA A 27 17.75 -1.71 20.24
C ALA A 27 18.22 -2.45 18.98
N ALA A 28 18.12 -3.78 18.96
CA ALA A 28 18.40 -4.53 17.76
C ALA A 28 17.49 -4.00 16.63
N ILE A 29 18.01 -3.87 15.42
CA ILE A 29 17.22 -3.40 14.29
C ILE A 29 16.03 -4.36 14.08
N PHE A 30 14.82 -3.83 14.25
CA PHE A 30 13.59 -4.59 14.00
C PHE A 30 13.09 -4.35 12.58
N CYS A 31 13.19 -5.39 11.75
CA CYS A 31 12.61 -5.41 10.41
C CYS A 31 11.11 -5.68 10.48
N GLU A 32 10.34 -5.07 9.58
CA GLU A 32 8.89 -5.27 9.49
C GLU A 32 8.55 -6.71 9.04
N PRO A 33 7.33 -7.21 9.32
CA PRO A 33 6.90 -8.52 8.84
C PRO A 33 7.11 -8.68 7.32
N GLY A 34 7.91 -9.67 6.93
CA GLY A 34 8.24 -10.01 5.54
C GLY A 34 9.51 -9.36 4.98
N GLU A 35 10.12 -8.42 5.72
CA GLU A 35 11.48 -7.95 5.45
C GLU A 35 12.52 -8.99 5.90
N THR A 36 13.72 -8.93 5.30
CA THR A 36 14.84 -9.80 5.69
C THR A 36 15.91 -8.96 6.37
N ASN A 37 16.35 -9.36 7.57
CA ASN A 37 17.50 -8.76 8.24
C ASN A 37 18.79 -9.23 7.56
N ILE A 38 19.68 -8.30 7.23
CA ILE A 38 20.99 -8.53 6.65
C ILE A 38 22.07 -7.91 7.52
N THR A 39 23.14 -8.67 7.70
CA THR A 39 24.33 -8.30 8.46
C THR A 39 25.55 -8.47 7.56
N THR A 40 26.29 -7.39 7.30
CA THR A 40 27.49 -7.44 6.44
C THR A 40 28.67 -6.70 7.06
N PRO A 41 29.90 -7.26 7.03
CA PRO A 41 31.08 -6.54 7.47
C PRO A 41 31.42 -5.41 6.48
N SER A 42 31.42 -4.16 6.94
CA SER A 42 31.64 -3.01 6.07
C SER A 42 32.24 -1.81 6.79
N ASN A 43 32.90 -0.93 6.04
CA ASN A 43 33.33 0.38 6.54
C ASN A 43 32.12 1.32 6.69
N ILE A 44 32.15 2.24 7.66
CA ILE A 44 31.08 3.22 7.92
C ILE A 44 30.67 3.99 6.65
N ASP A 45 31.65 4.34 5.82
CA ASP A 45 31.43 5.09 4.58
C ASP A 45 30.77 4.25 3.47
N ASN A 46 30.93 2.92 3.53
CA ASN A 46 30.44 1.98 2.52
C ASN A 46 29.23 1.17 2.99
N CYS A 47 28.88 1.25 4.27
CA CYS A 47 27.83 0.48 4.91
C CYS A 47 26.52 0.41 4.13
N ARG A 48 26.03 1.58 3.68
CA ARG A 48 24.81 1.67 2.86
C ARG A 48 24.97 0.99 1.50
N LYS A 49 26.13 1.13 0.84
CA LYS A 49 26.38 0.53 -0.48
C LYS A 49 26.50 -0.99 -0.39
N ASP A 50 27.15 -1.48 0.66
CA ASP A 50 27.37 -2.92 0.85
C ASP A 50 26.06 -3.61 1.24
N LEU A 51 25.26 -3.00 2.12
CA LEU A 51 23.89 -3.48 2.39
C LEU A 51 22.98 -3.39 1.16
N GLN A 52 23.13 -2.35 0.34
CA GLN A 52 22.40 -2.25 -0.92
C GLN A 52 22.79 -3.34 -1.91
N ALA A 53 24.08 -3.66 -2.03
CA ALA A 53 24.54 -4.77 -2.84
C ALA A 53 23.97 -6.10 -2.35
N GLU A 54 23.99 -6.34 -1.03
CA GLU A 54 23.48 -7.58 -0.43
C GLU A 54 21.95 -7.72 -0.60
N CYS A 55 21.18 -6.64 -0.37
CA CYS A 55 19.75 -6.65 -0.67
C CYS A 55 19.48 -6.86 -2.17
N GLN A 56 20.28 -6.27 -3.06
CA GLN A 56 20.13 -6.43 -4.51
C GLN A 56 20.42 -7.86 -4.97
N LEU A 57 21.37 -8.58 -4.35
CA LEU A 57 21.59 -10.00 -4.60
C LEU A 57 20.33 -10.82 -4.29
N GLN A 58 19.53 -10.39 -3.32
CA GLN A 58 18.24 -11.00 -2.97
C GLN A 58 17.06 -10.49 -3.81
N GLY A 59 17.29 -9.62 -4.80
CA GLY A 59 16.22 -8.97 -5.57
C GLY A 59 15.39 -7.99 -4.74
N ARG A 60 15.97 -7.42 -3.68
CA ARG A 60 15.31 -6.53 -2.72
C ARG A 60 16.01 -5.16 -2.68
N VAL A 61 15.33 -4.17 -2.12
CA VAL A 61 15.91 -2.85 -1.82
C VAL A 61 16.03 -2.68 -0.30
N VAL A 62 16.99 -1.87 0.16
CA VAL A 62 17.17 -1.57 1.58
C VAL A 62 15.99 -0.71 2.07
N SER A 63 15.27 -1.15 3.10
CA SER A 63 14.22 -0.36 3.77
C SER A 63 14.74 0.40 4.98
N LYS A 64 15.51 -0.26 5.83
CA LYS A 64 16.07 0.29 7.06
C LYS A 64 17.57 -0.01 7.13
N LEU A 65 18.31 0.91 7.73
CA LEU A 65 19.75 0.85 7.88
C LEU A 65 20.10 1.32 9.29
N GLU A 66 20.84 0.49 10.03
CA GLU A 66 21.39 0.85 11.33
C GLU A 66 22.89 0.51 11.37
N LEU A 67 23.69 1.50 11.78
CA LEU A 67 25.13 1.32 11.91
C LEU A 67 25.48 0.95 13.33
N ASN A 68 25.69 -0.35 13.55
CA ASN A 68 26.19 -0.86 14.81
C ASN A 68 27.72 -0.81 14.84
N SER A 69 28.26 0.31 15.32
CA SER A 69 29.68 0.44 15.63
C SER A 69 30.01 -0.20 16.98
N TRP A 70 29.98 -1.52 17.05
CA TRP A 70 30.44 -2.32 18.20
C TRP A 70 31.56 -3.28 17.74
N PRO A 71 32.72 -3.35 18.41
CA PRO A 71 33.18 -2.68 19.64
C PRO A 71 33.98 -1.37 19.37
N PRO A 72 34.25 -0.54 20.41
CA PRO A 72 34.95 0.74 20.32
C PRO A 72 36.46 0.64 20.04
N ASN A 73 36.98 -0.53 19.66
CA ASN A 73 38.40 -0.66 19.35
C ASN A 73 38.61 -0.18 17.91
N ASN A 74 39.58 0.72 17.70
CA ASN A 74 39.88 1.43 16.45
C ASN A 74 40.27 0.53 15.25
N ASN A 75 40.08 -0.79 15.36
CA ASN A 75 40.33 -1.73 14.30
C ASN A 75 39.15 -1.71 13.30
N ILE A 76 39.35 -0.98 12.21
CA ILE A 76 38.39 -0.76 11.12
C ILE A 76 37.87 -2.09 10.52
N LYS A 77 38.59 -3.20 10.70
CA LYS A 77 38.29 -4.53 10.13
C LYS A 77 37.14 -5.31 10.80
N GLY A 78 36.46 -4.76 11.81
CA GLY A 78 35.42 -5.49 12.56
C GLY A 78 34.05 -4.84 12.59
N ARG A 79 33.78 -3.80 11.80
CA ARG A 79 32.49 -3.10 11.84
C ARG A 79 31.44 -3.90 11.09
N ILE A 80 30.27 -4.03 11.71
CA ILE A 80 29.14 -4.77 11.20
C ILE A 80 28.04 -3.77 10.84
N CYS A 81 27.53 -3.88 9.62
CA CYS A 81 26.41 -3.11 9.13
C CYS A 81 25.17 -3.99 9.15
N GLU A 82 24.12 -3.51 9.82
CA GLU A 82 22.84 -4.20 9.91
C GLU A 82 21.77 -3.40 9.18
N GLY A 83 20.92 -4.09 8.45
CA GLY A 83 19.89 -3.47 7.64
C GLY A 83 18.72 -4.41 7.40
N CYS A 84 17.59 -3.83 7.00
CA CYS A 84 16.43 -4.58 6.55
C CYS A 84 16.32 -4.42 5.03
N CYS A 85 16.15 -5.54 4.33
CA CYS A 85 15.75 -5.55 2.94
C CYS A 85 14.22 -5.67 2.86
N GLN A 86 13.58 -4.85 2.04
CA GLN A 86 12.13 -4.90 1.80
C GLN A 86 11.68 -6.31 1.43
N VAL A 87 10.40 -6.59 1.73
CA VAL A 87 9.66 -7.69 1.10
C VAL A 87 9.94 -7.62 -0.41
N PRO A 88 10.22 -8.73 -1.10
CA PRO A 88 10.46 -8.68 -2.54
C PRO A 88 9.27 -7.93 -3.15
N LEU A 89 9.54 -6.82 -3.84
CA LEU A 89 8.62 -6.36 -4.86
C LEU A 89 8.34 -7.58 -5.75
N PRO A 90 7.12 -7.76 -6.29
CA PRO A 90 6.76 -8.92 -7.11
C PRO A 90 7.62 -8.99 -8.38
N CYS A 91 8.84 -9.48 -8.19
CA CYS A 91 9.94 -9.77 -9.10
C CYS A 91 10.72 -10.89 -8.37
N PRO A 92 10.72 -12.12 -8.89
CA PRO A 92 11.34 -13.25 -8.21
C PRO A 92 12.88 -13.14 -8.18
N PRO A 93 13.52 -13.81 -7.19
CA PRO A 93 14.95 -13.74 -6.90
C PRO A 93 15.83 -14.43 -7.96
N GLN A 94 17.14 -14.13 -7.89
CA GLN A 94 18.23 -14.66 -8.71
C GLN A 94 18.20 -16.18 -8.96
N PRO A 95 18.81 -16.67 -10.06
CA PRO A 95 18.51 -17.98 -10.64
C PRO A 95 19.35 -19.12 -10.02
N PRO A 96 18.72 -20.25 -9.66
CA PRO A 96 19.40 -21.53 -9.60
C PRO A 96 18.77 -22.50 -10.60
N VAL A 97 18.67 -22.11 -11.87
CA VAL A 97 18.38 -23.06 -12.95
C VAL A 97 19.17 -22.60 -14.17
N LYS A 98 19.74 -23.54 -14.93
CA LYS A 98 20.25 -23.28 -16.28
C LYS A 98 19.09 -22.74 -17.13
N TRP A 99 18.88 -21.44 -17.10
CA TRP A 99 17.87 -20.69 -17.86
C TRP A 99 18.27 -20.54 -19.33
N THR A 100 18.79 -21.61 -19.92
CA THR A 100 19.09 -21.67 -21.34
C THR A 100 17.83 -21.90 -22.18
N LYS A 101 16.69 -22.23 -21.56
CA LYS A 101 15.43 -22.51 -22.25
C LYS A 101 14.23 -22.12 -21.40
N CYS A 102 13.26 -21.47 -22.05
CA CYS A 102 11.91 -21.33 -21.52
C CYS A 102 11.22 -22.69 -21.32
N ALA A 103 10.11 -22.71 -20.57
CA ALA A 103 9.24 -23.88 -20.51
C ALA A 103 8.87 -24.34 -21.92
N ALA A 104 8.61 -25.64 -22.12
CA ALA A 104 8.36 -26.21 -23.45
C ALA A 104 7.15 -25.58 -24.19
N THR A 105 6.24 -24.93 -23.46
CA THR A 105 5.06 -24.23 -24.00
C THR A 105 5.32 -22.76 -24.32
N ASP A 106 6.46 -22.22 -23.91
CA ASP A 106 6.78 -20.79 -23.98
C ASP A 106 7.82 -20.55 -25.08
N THR A 107 7.71 -19.43 -25.79
CA THR A 107 8.64 -19.04 -26.85
C THR A 107 9.77 -18.18 -26.26
N ASP A 108 11.02 -18.61 -26.43
CA ASP A 108 12.20 -17.86 -26.00
C ASP A 108 12.43 -16.63 -26.90
N LYS A 109 12.58 -15.47 -26.26
CA LYS A 109 13.04 -14.23 -26.87
C LYS A 109 14.10 -13.58 -25.98
N SER A 110 15.36 -13.90 -26.23
CA SER A 110 16.50 -13.17 -25.67
C SER A 110 16.96 -12.03 -26.58
N PHE A 111 17.34 -10.91 -25.98
CA PHE A 111 17.96 -9.80 -26.69
C PHE A 111 18.99 -9.09 -25.81
N ARG A 112 20.00 -8.52 -26.47
CA ARG A 112 21.06 -7.75 -25.82
C ARG A 112 20.75 -6.26 -25.95
N ARG A 113 20.90 -5.53 -24.86
CA ARG A 113 20.84 -4.06 -24.84
C ARG A 113 22.22 -3.52 -24.48
N PRO A 114 23.00 -3.02 -25.46
CA PRO A 114 24.25 -2.36 -25.17
C PRO A 114 24.00 -1.03 -24.44
N GLY A 115 24.79 -0.74 -23.43
CA GLY A 115 25.01 0.63 -22.94
C GLY A 115 23.82 1.37 -22.30
N SER A 116 23.24 0.87 -21.21
CA SER A 116 22.51 1.75 -20.29
C SER A 116 22.72 1.33 -18.84
N LYS A 117 22.45 2.25 -17.90
CA LYS A 117 22.52 2.05 -16.45
C LYS A 117 21.98 0.67 -16.05
N LYS A 118 22.41 0.16 -14.90
CA LYS A 118 21.99 -1.12 -14.27
C LYS A 118 20.48 -1.16 -13.90
N ASP A 119 19.62 -0.77 -14.83
CA ASP A 119 18.17 -0.63 -14.66
C ASP A 119 17.47 -1.73 -15.45
N CYS A 120 16.95 -2.71 -14.71
CA CYS A 120 16.25 -3.85 -15.28
C CYS A 120 14.82 -3.52 -15.73
N HIS A 121 14.27 -2.34 -15.41
CA HIS A 121 12.95 -1.94 -15.92
C HIS A 121 12.92 -1.89 -17.45
N ILE A 122 14.05 -1.55 -18.08
CA ILE A 122 14.18 -1.54 -19.54
C ILE A 122 13.96 -2.94 -20.14
N CYS A 123 14.36 -4.01 -19.42
CA CYS A 123 14.11 -5.38 -19.86
C CYS A 123 12.61 -5.72 -19.78
N GLN A 124 11.90 -5.23 -18.75
CA GLN A 124 10.47 -5.48 -18.58
C GLN A 124 9.66 -4.92 -19.74
N ASP A 125 9.79 -3.63 -20.02
CA ASP A 125 9.03 -2.97 -21.11
C ASP A 125 9.38 -3.57 -22.47
N SER A 126 10.66 -3.88 -22.68
CA SER A 126 11.12 -4.51 -23.93
C SER A 126 10.64 -5.96 -24.06
N CYS A 127 10.51 -6.71 -22.96
CA CYS A 127 9.93 -8.05 -22.96
C CYS A 127 8.45 -8.02 -23.28
N GLU A 128 7.70 -7.11 -22.66
CA GLU A 128 6.27 -6.93 -22.91
C GLU A 128 6.00 -6.59 -24.37
N SER A 129 6.67 -5.56 -24.90
CA SER A 129 6.56 -5.16 -26.30
C SER A 129 6.88 -6.32 -27.27
N LYS A 130 7.91 -7.12 -26.98
CA LYS A 130 8.31 -8.25 -27.83
C LYS A 130 7.34 -9.43 -27.76
N CYS A 131 6.80 -9.73 -26.59
CA CYS A 131 5.81 -10.79 -26.46
C CYS A 131 4.47 -10.37 -27.07
N ASP A 132 4.08 -9.11 -26.93
CA ASP A 132 2.87 -8.57 -27.57
C ASP A 132 2.95 -8.59 -29.09
N ALA A 133 4.13 -8.32 -29.66
CA ALA A 133 4.36 -8.38 -31.11
C ALA A 133 4.10 -9.78 -31.72
N ILE A 134 4.09 -10.84 -30.92
CA ILE A 134 3.75 -12.21 -31.35
C ILE A 134 2.40 -12.69 -30.79
N GLY A 135 1.56 -11.80 -30.26
CA GLY A 135 0.27 -12.16 -29.65
C GLY A 135 0.41 -12.99 -28.37
N ALA A 136 1.57 -12.94 -27.72
CA ALA A 136 1.85 -13.62 -26.47
C ALA A 136 1.75 -12.63 -25.29
N ARG A 137 1.98 -13.13 -24.07
CA ARG A 137 2.26 -12.31 -22.88
C ARG A 137 3.59 -12.75 -22.28
N VAL A 138 4.20 -11.89 -21.47
CA VAL A 138 5.40 -12.27 -20.70
C VAL A 138 4.99 -13.34 -19.68
N GLY A 139 5.46 -14.57 -19.87
CA GLY A 139 5.28 -15.67 -18.95
C GLY A 139 6.34 -15.66 -17.85
N ASP A 140 7.57 -15.31 -18.23
CA ASP A 140 8.68 -15.11 -17.30
C ASP A 140 9.74 -14.20 -17.93
N GLN A 141 10.57 -13.54 -17.11
CA GLN A 141 11.61 -12.64 -17.58
C GLN A 141 12.85 -12.63 -16.69
N ILE A 142 14.02 -12.51 -17.31
CA ILE A 142 15.31 -12.37 -16.62
C ILE A 142 16.07 -11.18 -17.17
N CYS A 143 16.61 -10.39 -16.26
CA CYS A 143 17.59 -9.35 -16.53
C CYS A 143 18.96 -9.83 -16.03
N GLY A 144 19.85 -10.16 -16.96
CA GLY A 144 21.24 -10.52 -16.67
C GLY A 144 22.20 -9.39 -17.05
N TYR A 145 23.35 -9.33 -16.36
CA TYR A 145 24.43 -8.43 -16.73
C TYR A 145 25.43 -9.16 -17.64
N LEU A 146 25.80 -8.53 -18.76
CA LEU A 146 26.91 -9.00 -19.58
C LEU A 146 28.20 -8.36 -19.05
N LEU A 147 29.09 -9.17 -18.50
CA LEU A 147 30.40 -8.74 -18.05
C LEU A 147 31.46 -9.25 -19.04
N SER A 148 32.40 -8.38 -19.40
CA SER A 148 33.65 -8.81 -20.04
C SER A 148 34.53 -9.54 -19.01
N SER A 149 35.52 -10.31 -19.48
CA SER A 149 36.50 -11.03 -18.63
C SER A 149 37.13 -10.16 -17.54
N ASP A 150 37.19 -8.84 -17.74
CA ASP A 150 37.78 -7.86 -16.83
C ASP A 150 36.76 -7.00 -16.06
N THR A 151 35.59 -7.55 -15.68
CA THR A 151 34.52 -6.86 -14.92
C THR A 151 33.87 -5.64 -15.60
N VAL A 152 34.27 -5.34 -16.84
CA VAL A 152 33.67 -4.24 -17.62
C VAL A 152 32.24 -4.61 -17.97
N PHE A 153 31.31 -3.75 -17.55
CA PHE A 153 29.90 -3.88 -17.87
C PHE A 153 29.68 -3.60 -19.37
N LEU A 154 29.30 -4.63 -20.12
CA LEU A 154 29.05 -4.54 -21.57
C LEU A 154 27.59 -4.24 -21.90
N GLY A 155 26.67 -4.46 -20.96
CA GLY A 155 25.25 -4.19 -21.15
C GLY A 155 24.35 -5.17 -20.43
N LEU A 156 23.06 -5.08 -20.69
CA LEU A 156 22.05 -5.98 -20.17
C LEU A 156 21.73 -7.07 -21.21
N VAL A 157 21.54 -8.29 -20.72
CA VAL A 157 20.92 -9.39 -21.45
C VAL A 157 19.53 -9.58 -20.88
N CYS A 158 18.52 -9.26 -21.67
CA CYS A 158 17.13 -9.49 -21.30
C CYS A 158 16.68 -10.79 -21.95
N THR A 159 16.22 -11.75 -21.16
CA THR A 159 15.65 -13.01 -21.65
C THR A 159 14.18 -13.02 -21.27
N CYS A 160 13.30 -13.16 -22.26
CA CYS A 160 11.86 -13.20 -22.08
C CYS A 160 11.33 -14.56 -22.51
N CYS A 161 10.46 -15.15 -21.69
CA CYS A 161 9.67 -16.31 -22.06
C CYS A 161 8.26 -15.85 -22.39
N CYS A 162 7.93 -15.83 -23.68
CA CYS A 162 6.63 -15.39 -24.16
C CYS A 162 5.67 -16.57 -24.19
N ARG A 163 4.64 -16.53 -23.34
CA ARG A 163 3.59 -17.53 -23.29
C ARG A 163 2.45 -17.12 -24.20
N ALA A 164 2.01 -18.02 -25.09
CA ALA A 164 0.85 -17.76 -25.94
C ALA A 164 -0.33 -17.27 -25.10
N ARG A 165 -1.04 -16.23 -25.57
CA ARG A 165 -2.31 -15.84 -24.99
C ARG A 165 -3.31 -16.93 -25.36
N THR A 166 -3.37 -17.97 -24.54
CA THR A 166 -4.53 -18.86 -24.55
C THR A 166 -5.72 -17.95 -24.32
N SER A 167 -6.62 -17.89 -25.31
CA SER A 167 -7.93 -17.27 -25.16
C SER A 167 -8.69 -18.12 -24.16
N PHE A 168 -8.33 -18.00 -22.89
CA PHE A 168 -9.16 -18.50 -21.84
C PHE A 168 -10.50 -17.78 -22.02
N PRO A 169 -11.62 -18.51 -22.00
CA PRO A 169 -12.92 -17.87 -21.87
C PRO A 169 -12.82 -16.87 -20.71
N PRO A 170 -13.43 -15.67 -20.83
CA PRO A 170 -13.40 -14.68 -19.76
C PRO A 170 -13.69 -15.42 -18.45
N PRO A 171 -12.86 -15.23 -17.41
CA PRO A 171 -13.05 -15.93 -16.16
C PRO A 171 -14.52 -15.76 -15.77
N PRO A 172 -15.22 -16.85 -15.38
CA PRO A 172 -16.59 -16.73 -14.92
C PRO A 172 -16.63 -15.60 -13.89
N PRO A 173 -17.64 -14.72 -13.94
CA PRO A 173 -17.73 -13.59 -13.03
C PRO A 173 -17.40 -14.09 -11.63
N PRO A 174 -16.44 -13.47 -10.93
CA PRO A 174 -15.96 -13.98 -9.66
C PRO A 174 -17.18 -14.24 -8.80
N THR A 175 -17.45 -15.52 -8.49
CA THR A 175 -18.43 -15.88 -7.48
C THR A 175 -18.00 -15.10 -6.26
N LEU A 176 -18.79 -14.09 -5.91
CA LEU A 176 -18.49 -13.24 -4.77
C LEU A 176 -18.23 -14.20 -3.61
N PRO A 177 -17.03 -14.17 -2.99
CA PRO A 177 -16.85 -14.90 -1.75
C PRO A 177 -17.99 -14.48 -0.82
N PRO A 178 -18.61 -15.42 -0.07
CA PRO A 178 -19.64 -15.06 0.88
C PRO A 178 -19.13 -13.88 1.68
N VAL A 179 -19.86 -12.77 1.61
CA VAL A 179 -19.48 -11.52 2.24
C VAL A 179 -19.14 -11.87 3.68
N PRO A 180 -17.87 -11.73 4.12
CA PRO A 180 -17.56 -11.97 5.50
C PRO A 180 -18.51 -11.09 6.32
N PRO A 181 -19.14 -11.62 7.38
CA PRO A 181 -20.08 -10.85 8.19
C PRO A 181 -19.41 -9.50 8.49
N PRO A 182 -20.12 -8.37 8.30
CA PRO A 182 -19.52 -7.05 8.44
C PRO A 182 -18.80 -7.02 9.79
N SER A 183 -17.48 -6.82 9.73
CA SER A 183 -16.69 -6.61 10.93
C SER A 183 -17.44 -5.57 11.75
N PRO A 184 -17.79 -5.85 13.03
CA PRO A 184 -18.55 -4.92 13.83
C PRO A 184 -17.84 -3.56 13.75
N PRO A 185 -18.56 -2.47 13.41
CA PRO A 185 -17.95 -1.16 13.33
C PRO A 185 -17.17 -0.94 14.63
N PRO A 186 -15.90 -0.53 14.56
CA PRO A 186 -15.08 -0.37 15.75
C PRO A 186 -15.88 0.49 16.73
N PRO A 187 -15.99 0.09 18.02
CA PRO A 187 -16.87 0.73 18.98
C PRO A 187 -16.57 2.22 18.97
N ASN A 188 -17.51 3.00 18.43
CA ASN A 188 -17.39 4.44 18.38
C ASN A 188 -17.67 4.91 19.82
N ILE A 189 -16.63 5.33 20.50
CA ILE A 189 -16.68 5.74 21.92
C ILE A 189 -17.45 7.07 22.11
N CYS A 190 -17.76 7.76 21.01
CA CYS A 190 -18.42 9.05 21.02
C CYS A 190 -19.92 8.91 20.76
N ARG A 191 -20.71 9.85 21.30
CA ARG A 191 -22.11 10.00 20.89
C ARG A 191 -22.17 10.54 19.47
N LEU A 192 -23.31 10.35 18.80
CA LEU A 192 -23.51 10.77 17.41
C LEU A 192 -23.26 12.28 17.18
N GLU A 193 -23.40 13.07 18.25
CA GLU A 193 -23.29 14.53 18.23
C GLU A 193 -21.89 15.03 18.65
N ASP A 194 -21.05 14.17 19.23
CA ASP A 194 -19.71 14.54 19.70
C ASP A 194 -18.70 14.52 18.55
N ILE A 195 -17.66 15.35 18.66
CA ILE A 195 -16.56 15.43 17.70
C ILE A 195 -15.50 14.39 18.07
N TYR A 196 -15.26 13.43 17.19
CA TYR A 196 -14.21 12.43 17.37
C TYR A 196 -12.85 12.94 16.90
N ILE A 197 -11.86 12.91 17.78
CA ILE A 197 -10.46 13.23 17.48
C ILE A 197 -9.60 12.00 17.80
N SER A 198 -8.66 11.65 16.93
CA SER A 198 -7.67 10.61 17.24
C SER A 198 -6.27 10.98 16.78
N PHE A 199 -5.27 10.63 17.58
CA PHE A 199 -3.87 10.92 17.28
C PHE A 199 -2.94 9.87 17.90
N LEU A 200 -1.73 9.78 17.36
CA LEU A 200 -0.68 8.91 17.87
C LEU A 200 0.19 9.65 18.87
N ILE A 201 0.53 8.98 19.96
CA ILE A 201 1.58 9.41 20.88
C ILE A 201 2.88 8.73 20.43
N TYR A 202 3.89 9.55 20.13
CA TYR A 202 5.22 9.08 19.78
C TYR A 202 6.17 9.11 20.99
N GLY A 203 7.05 8.12 21.08
CA GLY A 203 8.08 8.01 22.13
C GLY A 203 7.64 7.24 23.38
N SER A 204 8.40 7.38 24.47
CA SER A 204 8.18 6.66 25.73
C SER A 204 6.94 7.11 26.54
N ARG A 205 6.11 7.99 25.98
CA ARG A 205 4.91 8.51 26.65
C ARG A 205 3.84 7.42 26.71
N GLY A 206 3.36 7.14 27.92
CA GLY A 206 2.29 6.18 28.18
C GLY A 206 0.90 6.71 27.84
N CYS A 207 -0.11 5.84 27.96
CA CYS A 207 -1.53 6.25 27.89
C CYS A 207 -1.94 7.27 28.97
N SER A 208 -1.10 7.47 29.99
CA SER A 208 -1.28 8.50 31.03
C SER A 208 -1.29 9.93 30.49
N PHE A 209 -0.81 10.16 29.26
CA PHE A 209 -0.80 11.47 28.61
C PHE A 209 -2.05 11.75 27.78
N CYS A 210 -2.84 10.72 27.42
CA CYS A 210 -4.07 10.92 26.65
C CYS A 210 -5.04 11.92 27.30
N PRO A 211 -5.28 11.95 28.63
CA PRO A 211 -6.25 12.89 29.20
C PRO A 211 -5.88 14.34 28.92
N THR A 212 -4.62 14.71 29.17
CA THR A 212 -4.11 16.07 28.99
C THR A 212 -4.07 16.44 27.50
N ASP A 213 -3.58 15.55 26.65
CA ASP A 213 -3.50 15.83 25.20
C ASP A 213 -4.90 15.90 24.56
N CYS A 214 -5.85 15.08 25.01
CA CYS A 214 -7.24 15.14 24.56
C CYS A 214 -7.91 16.44 25.02
N GLU A 215 -7.71 16.85 26.28
CA GLU A 215 -8.24 18.10 26.83
C GLU A 215 -7.69 19.32 26.08
N GLU A 216 -6.39 19.35 25.80
CA GLU A 216 -5.75 20.40 25.01
C GLU A 216 -6.36 20.49 23.60
N LYS A 217 -6.54 19.34 22.92
CA LYS A 217 -7.11 19.31 21.57
C LYS A 217 -8.59 19.69 21.52
N CYS A 218 -9.39 19.23 22.47
CA CYS A 218 -10.79 19.65 22.56
C CYS A 218 -10.89 21.16 22.85
N SER A 219 -10.06 21.67 23.78
CA SER A 219 -10.02 23.09 24.10
C SER A 219 -9.59 23.94 22.90
N GLY A 220 -8.66 23.44 22.08
CA GLY A 220 -8.20 24.09 20.84
C GLY A 220 -9.29 24.29 19.79
N ILE A 221 -10.38 23.50 19.82
CA ILE A 221 -11.56 23.68 18.97
C ILE A 221 -12.75 24.34 19.70
N GLY A 222 -12.52 24.91 20.89
CA GLY A 222 -13.55 25.56 21.70
C GLY A 222 -14.56 24.59 22.31
N SER A 223 -14.13 23.34 22.57
CA SER A 223 -14.96 22.25 23.07
C SER A 223 -14.40 21.67 24.37
N SER A 224 -15.22 20.95 25.13
CA SER A 224 -14.81 20.21 26.33
C SER A 224 -14.67 18.70 26.05
N MET A 225 -13.66 18.04 26.61
CA MET A 225 -13.51 16.59 26.49
C MET A 225 -14.61 15.86 27.28
N VAL A 226 -15.32 14.92 26.63
CA VAL A 226 -16.39 14.10 27.22
C VAL A 226 -15.88 12.72 27.61
N VAL A 227 -15.20 12.06 26.66
CA VAL A 227 -14.70 10.68 26.81
C VAL A 227 -13.34 10.58 26.14
N GLN A 228 -12.46 9.75 26.71
CA GLN A 228 -11.22 9.36 26.06
C GLN A 228 -10.98 7.86 26.15
N GLN A 229 -10.22 7.33 25.19
CA GLN A 229 -9.75 5.95 25.17
C GLN A 229 -8.33 5.92 24.62
N CYS A 230 -7.43 5.22 25.32
CA CYS A 230 -6.12 4.88 24.79
C CYS A 230 -6.11 3.44 24.28
N ILE A 231 -5.57 3.24 23.08
CA ILE A 231 -5.32 1.90 22.52
C ILE A 231 -3.82 1.70 22.45
N GLU A 232 -3.34 0.68 23.15
CA GLU A 232 -1.95 0.27 23.13
C GLU A 232 -1.74 -0.72 21.96
N GLY A 233 -1.03 -0.27 20.93
CA GLY A 233 -0.56 -1.10 19.83
C GLY A 233 0.90 -1.55 20.06
N SER A 234 1.38 -2.47 19.23
CA SER A 234 2.69 -3.11 19.39
C SER A 234 3.89 -2.14 19.39
N SER A 235 3.76 -0.98 18.74
CA SER A 235 4.82 0.04 18.64
C SER A 235 4.30 1.48 18.73
N SER A 236 2.99 1.66 18.88
CA SER A 236 2.36 2.97 18.94
C SER A 236 1.14 2.95 19.84
N ARG A 237 0.93 4.04 20.58
CA ARG A 237 -0.26 4.26 21.38
C ARG A 237 -1.12 5.28 20.67
N ARG A 238 -2.42 5.01 20.56
CA ARG A 238 -3.39 5.91 19.92
C ARG A 238 -4.39 6.40 20.96
N CYS A 239 -4.45 7.71 21.15
CA CYS A 239 -5.51 8.34 21.91
C CYS A 239 -6.70 8.59 20.98
N LYS A 240 -7.89 8.33 21.50
CA LYS A 240 -9.18 8.68 20.91
C LYS A 240 -9.91 9.57 21.92
N CYS A 241 -10.41 10.70 21.47
CA CYS A 241 -11.07 11.71 22.29
C CYS A 241 -12.44 12.01 21.68
N CYS A 242 -13.44 12.17 22.52
CA CYS A 242 -14.75 12.72 22.16
C CYS A 242 -14.85 14.11 22.75
N CYS A 243 -14.97 15.12 21.91
CA CYS A 243 -15.12 16.50 22.31
C CYS A 243 -16.59 16.89 22.17
N LYS A 244 -17.15 17.55 23.18
CA LYS A 244 -18.55 17.97 23.25
C LYS A 244 -18.83 18.99 22.15
N ASN A 245 -19.76 18.71 21.26
CA ASN A 245 -20.12 19.71 20.27
C ASN A 245 -21.00 20.79 20.92
N ASP A 246 -20.37 21.88 21.35
CA ASP A 246 -21.07 23.05 21.93
C ASP A 246 -21.62 24.00 20.84
N THR A 247 -21.40 23.67 19.56
CA THR A 247 -22.04 24.38 18.45
C THR A 247 -23.53 24.05 18.44
N PRO A 248 -24.44 25.04 18.49
CA PRO A 248 -25.86 24.80 18.30
C PRO A 248 -26.05 24.01 17.00
N PRO A 249 -26.95 23.00 16.97
CA PRO A 249 -27.23 22.30 15.73
C PRO A 249 -27.60 23.37 14.69
N PRO A 250 -26.96 23.35 13.50
CA PRO A 250 -27.29 24.30 12.46
C PRO A 250 -28.81 24.25 12.25
N PRO A 251 -29.48 25.41 12.05
CA PRO A 251 -30.91 25.41 11.76
C PRO A 251 -31.14 24.41 10.63
N PRO A 252 -32.20 23.59 10.72
CA PRO A 252 -32.47 22.58 9.70
C PRO A 252 -32.39 23.28 8.35
N PRO A 253 -31.56 22.77 7.42
CA PRO A 253 -31.43 23.42 6.13
C PRO A 253 -32.84 23.57 5.54
N PRO A 254 -33.20 24.74 4.98
CA PRO A 254 -34.46 24.85 4.26
C PRO A 254 -34.48 23.69 3.28
N LEU A 255 -35.52 22.85 3.37
CA LEU A 255 -35.70 21.64 2.55
C LEU A 255 -35.25 21.99 1.13
N ALA A 256 -34.05 21.53 0.77
CA ALA A 256 -33.49 21.82 -0.53
C ALA A 256 -34.45 21.15 -1.50
N LEU A 257 -35.15 21.96 -2.28
CA LEU A 257 -35.87 21.49 -3.44
C LEU A 257 -34.92 20.57 -4.21
N PRO A 258 -35.38 19.39 -4.63
CA PRO A 258 -34.53 18.39 -5.27
C PRO A 258 -33.71 19.04 -6.37
N PRO A 259 -32.41 18.73 -6.49
CA PRO A 259 -31.56 19.35 -7.49
C PRO A 259 -32.23 19.17 -8.85
N SER A 260 -32.60 20.29 -9.49
CA SER A 260 -33.07 20.29 -10.86
C SER A 260 -32.05 19.51 -11.68
N ALA A 261 -32.54 18.42 -12.28
CA ALA A 261 -31.71 17.53 -13.09
C ALA A 261 -30.88 18.37 -14.07
N PRO A 262 -29.58 18.05 -14.24
CA PRO A 262 -28.77 18.72 -15.25
C PRO A 262 -29.51 18.66 -16.59
N PRO A 263 -29.56 19.77 -17.36
CA PRO A 263 -30.24 19.78 -18.63
C PRO A 263 -29.70 18.65 -19.51
N PRO A 264 -30.57 17.91 -20.22
CA PRO A 264 -30.15 16.81 -21.05
C PRO A 264 -29.10 17.30 -22.07
N PRO A 265 -28.09 16.48 -22.40
CA PRO A 265 -27.16 16.80 -23.47
C PRO A 265 -27.96 17.11 -24.74
N ALA A 266 -27.52 18.10 -25.53
CA ALA A 266 -28.25 18.68 -26.66
C ALA A 266 -28.70 17.68 -27.76
N ASN A 267 -28.33 16.41 -27.64
CA ASN A 267 -28.63 15.34 -28.59
C ASN A 267 -29.47 14.19 -27.97
N SER A 268 -29.96 14.29 -26.73
CA SER A 268 -30.80 13.23 -26.16
C SER A 268 -32.13 13.14 -26.92
N LYS A 269 -32.60 11.93 -27.20
CA LYS A 269 -33.91 11.72 -27.86
C LYS A 269 -35.09 11.77 -26.87
N CYS A 270 -34.82 11.94 -25.58
CA CYS A 270 -35.85 12.04 -24.55
C CYS A 270 -36.69 13.33 -24.67
N LYS A 271 -37.97 13.27 -24.28
CA LYS A 271 -38.84 14.44 -24.30
C LYS A 271 -38.41 15.43 -23.20
N VAL A 272 -38.59 16.72 -23.45
CA VAL A 272 -38.33 17.76 -22.44
C VAL A 272 -39.15 17.47 -21.18
N GLY A 273 -38.46 17.29 -20.05
CA GLY A 273 -39.06 16.92 -18.76
C GLY A 273 -38.89 15.46 -18.36
N ASP A 274 -38.50 14.57 -19.30
CA ASP A 274 -38.10 13.20 -18.95
C ASP A 274 -36.70 13.21 -18.32
N LYS A 275 -36.48 12.34 -17.32
CA LYS A 275 -35.15 12.10 -16.77
C LYS A 275 -34.37 11.19 -17.73
N HIS A 276 -33.16 11.59 -18.09
CA HIS A 276 -32.27 10.86 -18.99
C HIS A 276 -31.24 10.03 -18.21
N ALA A 277 -31.06 8.76 -18.59
CA ALA A 277 -30.04 7.89 -18.01
C ALA A 277 -29.34 7.06 -19.10
N GLU A 278 -28.01 6.97 -19.05
CA GLU A 278 -27.18 6.25 -20.04
C GLU A 278 -26.45 5.04 -19.45
N ILE A 279 -26.52 3.88 -20.11
CA ILE A 279 -25.88 2.63 -19.67
C ILE A 279 -25.04 2.07 -20.83
N ARG A 280 -23.80 1.65 -20.57
CA ARG A 280 -22.93 0.99 -21.57
C ARG A 280 -22.66 -0.45 -21.17
N HIS A 281 -22.98 -1.39 -22.05
CA HIS A 281 -22.61 -2.79 -21.95
C HIS A 281 -21.41 -3.07 -22.88
N LEU A 282 -20.30 -3.50 -22.29
CA LEU A 282 -19.10 -3.88 -23.05
C LEU A 282 -19.19 -5.35 -23.47
N ASN A 283 -18.57 -5.68 -24.60
CA ASN A 283 -18.44 -7.05 -25.12
C ASN A 283 -19.76 -7.74 -25.48
N THR A 284 -20.79 -6.95 -25.78
CA THR A 284 -22.05 -7.44 -26.32
C THR A 284 -22.49 -6.57 -27.49
N LYS A 285 -23.21 -7.19 -28.43
CA LYS A 285 -23.97 -6.51 -29.50
C LYS A 285 -25.47 -6.68 -29.32
N ASP A 286 -25.87 -7.34 -28.23
CA ASP A 286 -27.25 -7.62 -27.89
C ASP A 286 -27.84 -6.47 -27.06
N CYS A 287 -29.00 -5.99 -27.48
CA CYS A 287 -29.78 -4.94 -26.84
C CYS A 287 -30.68 -5.45 -25.72
N SER A 288 -30.86 -6.77 -25.59
CA SER A 288 -31.67 -7.41 -24.54
C SER A 288 -31.39 -6.91 -23.11
N PRO A 289 -30.14 -6.67 -22.67
CA PRO A 289 -29.90 -6.19 -21.31
C PRO A 289 -30.40 -4.76 -21.07
N CYS A 290 -30.52 -3.94 -22.13
CA CYS A 290 -30.95 -2.56 -21.98
C CYS A 290 -32.30 -2.48 -21.28
N GLU A 291 -33.30 -3.28 -21.66
CA GLU A 291 -34.68 -3.18 -21.18
C GLU A 291 -34.75 -3.27 -19.66
N SER A 292 -34.23 -4.37 -19.11
CA SER A 292 -34.20 -4.61 -17.67
C SER A 292 -33.37 -3.58 -16.88
N ASP A 293 -32.28 -3.09 -17.46
CA ASP A 293 -31.41 -2.14 -16.78
C ASP A 293 -31.99 -0.72 -16.81
N CYS A 294 -32.65 -0.32 -17.90
CA CYS A 294 -33.38 0.94 -17.95
C CYS A 294 -34.58 0.94 -16.99
N GLU A 295 -35.37 -0.14 -16.93
CA GLU A 295 -36.46 -0.28 -15.96
C GLU A 295 -35.98 -0.16 -14.50
N ARG A 296 -34.90 -0.88 -14.17
CA ARG A 296 -34.28 -0.81 -12.84
C ARG A 296 -33.86 0.61 -12.49
N ARG A 297 -33.28 1.32 -13.46
CA ARG A 297 -32.73 2.67 -13.24
C ARG A 297 -33.80 3.75 -13.14
N CYS A 298 -34.87 3.65 -13.92
CA CYS A 298 -36.03 4.53 -13.77
C CYS A 298 -36.72 4.27 -12.41
N SER A 299 -36.90 3.00 -12.04
CA SER A 299 -37.52 2.64 -10.76
C SER A 299 -36.73 3.14 -9.55
N ALA A 300 -35.38 3.13 -9.63
CA ALA A 300 -34.51 3.64 -8.57
C ALA A 300 -34.68 5.14 -8.28
N VAL A 301 -35.18 5.92 -9.24
CA VAL A 301 -35.47 7.35 -9.08
C VAL A 301 -36.98 7.66 -8.97
N GLY A 302 -37.80 6.63 -8.75
CA GLY A 302 -39.24 6.73 -8.57
C GLY A 302 -40.02 7.07 -9.83
N THR A 303 -39.48 6.76 -11.02
CA THR A 303 -40.13 7.00 -12.31
C THR A 303 -40.29 5.71 -13.10
N SER A 304 -41.11 5.75 -14.15
CA SER A 304 -41.32 4.64 -15.09
C SER A 304 -40.52 4.85 -16.37
N MET A 305 -40.04 3.76 -16.98
CA MET A 305 -39.37 3.84 -18.28
C MET A 305 -40.40 4.21 -19.35
N THR A 306 -40.20 5.32 -20.06
CA THR A 306 -41.08 5.75 -21.15
C THR A 306 -40.52 5.45 -22.53
N MET A 307 -39.19 5.45 -22.66
CA MET A 307 -38.52 5.15 -23.91
C MET A 307 -37.14 4.56 -23.63
N GLN A 308 -36.75 3.66 -24.51
CA GLN A 308 -35.42 3.08 -24.53
C GLN A 308 -34.89 3.10 -25.97
N ILE A 309 -33.62 3.47 -26.11
CA ILE A 309 -32.89 3.36 -27.37
C ILE A 309 -31.64 2.54 -27.13
N CYS A 310 -31.45 1.51 -27.94
CA CYS A 310 -30.22 0.74 -27.99
C CYS A 310 -29.41 1.13 -29.23
N THR A 311 -28.13 1.44 -29.04
CA THR A 311 -27.18 1.71 -30.12
C THR A 311 -26.03 0.71 -30.02
N VAL A 312 -25.83 -0.09 -31.07
CA VAL A 312 -24.74 -1.05 -31.15
C VAL A 312 -23.50 -0.35 -31.74
N GLU A 313 -22.43 -0.27 -30.94
CA GLU A 313 -21.09 0.12 -31.37
C GLU A 313 -20.26 -1.14 -31.72
N THR A 314 -19.02 -0.96 -32.19
CA THR A 314 -18.17 -2.05 -32.70
C THR A 314 -18.00 -3.24 -31.74
N SER A 315 -17.94 -2.99 -30.44
CA SER A 315 -17.81 -4.02 -29.38
C SER A 315 -18.61 -3.69 -28.11
N SER A 316 -19.56 -2.76 -28.19
CA SER A 316 -20.37 -2.31 -27.06
C SER A 316 -21.79 -2.01 -27.48
N VAL A 317 -22.70 -2.06 -26.51
CA VAL A 317 -24.07 -1.57 -26.63
C VAL A 317 -24.25 -0.39 -25.70
N PHE A 318 -24.84 0.67 -26.22
CA PHE A 318 -25.21 1.87 -25.51
C PHE A 318 -26.73 1.92 -25.37
N CYS A 319 -27.23 2.02 -24.14
CA CYS A 319 -28.63 2.13 -23.82
C CYS A 319 -28.93 3.55 -23.33
N GLU A 320 -29.81 4.26 -24.04
CA GLU A 320 -30.39 5.53 -23.61
C GLU A 320 -31.77 5.26 -23.01
N CYS A 321 -31.97 5.62 -21.74
CA CYS A 321 -33.22 5.45 -21.01
C CYS A 321 -33.87 6.81 -20.76
N CYS A 322 -35.14 6.96 -21.16
CA CYS A 322 -35.98 8.09 -20.79
C CYS A 322 -36.95 7.63 -19.71
N CYS A 323 -36.99 8.33 -18.58
CA CYS A 323 -37.81 7.97 -17.43
C CYS A 323 -38.77 9.11 -17.05
N LYS A 324 -40.03 8.78 -16.78
CA LYS A 324 -41.09 9.73 -16.38
C LYS A 324 -41.94 9.22 -15.24
#